data_AF-A0A8S3A2P9-F1
#
_entry.id   AF-A0A8S3A2P9-F1
#
_cell.length_a   1.000
_cell.length_b   1.000
_cell.length_c   1.000
_cell.angle_alpha   90.00
_cell.angle_beta   90.00
_cell.angle_gamma   90.00
#
_symmetry.space_group_name_H-M   'P 1'
#
loop_
_entity.id
_entity.type
_entity.pdbx_description
1 polymer ?
#
loop_
_entity_poly.entity_id
_entity_poly.type
_entity_poly.pdbx_seq_one_letter_code
_entity_poly.pdbx_strand_id
1 'polypeptide(L)'
;MNNRAVSDTTGIDALVTANPLLPGDESILEVHPTEPDFPYLNIRTIHISRESDRFNPSTNLILMIIYGYRGATDFYLNNRNCKIGHILIKRSDEINHIQADTTHKKLFKWFFGQDLPPEFIAGGFAYQNGQWKYNALAFNTKQDIYHNNKKGMPLTEKQLLGGALSRLYINHRWQQDPNISVREIFSSNEGWQLFESVNTVVNP
;
A
#
# COMPACT_ATOMS: atom_id res chain seq x y z
N MET A 1 39.18 -12.42 -40.98
CA MET A 1 38.70 -13.78 -40.68
C MET A 1 38.78 -13.99 -39.17
N ASN A 2 37.67 -14.49 -38.58
CA ASN A 2 37.50 -15.11 -37.27
C ASN A 2 37.67 -14.22 -36.00
N ASN A 3 36.57 -13.84 -35.34
CA ASN A 3 35.76 -14.59 -34.34
C ASN A 3 36.41 -14.63 -32.94
N ARG A 4 35.87 -13.85 -31.98
CA ARG A 4 34.96 -14.30 -30.90
C ARG A 4 34.94 -13.28 -29.74
N ALA A 5 33.72 -12.95 -29.33
CA ALA A 5 33.41 -12.40 -28.01
C ALA A 5 33.73 -13.43 -26.92
N VAL A 6 34.15 -12.93 -25.75
CA VAL A 6 34.04 -13.66 -24.48
C VAL A 6 33.45 -12.69 -23.46
N SER A 7 32.23 -13.02 -23.07
CA SER A 7 31.54 -12.58 -21.86
C SER A 7 32.32 -12.97 -20.63
N ASP A 8 32.37 -12.11 -19.61
CA ASP A 8 32.61 -12.59 -18.24
C ASP A 8 31.48 -12.14 -17.33
N THR A 9 30.60 -13.10 -17.08
CA THR A 9 29.54 -13.11 -16.09
C THR A 9 30.14 -13.42 -14.72
N THR A 10 30.13 -12.44 -13.83
CA THR A 10 30.10 -12.67 -12.38
C THR A 10 28.70 -12.23 -11.93
N GLY A 11 27.78 -13.08 -11.51
CA GLY A 11 27.98 -14.26 -10.66
C GLY A 11 27.94 -13.83 -9.19
N ILE A 12 26.83 -13.22 -8.76
CA ILE A 12 26.41 -13.21 -7.35
C ILE A 12 24.90 -13.42 -7.28
N ASP A 13 24.52 -14.70 -7.33
CA ASP A 13 23.29 -15.20 -6.71
C ASP A 13 23.37 -14.92 -5.21
N ALA A 14 22.89 -13.75 -4.79
CA ALA A 14 22.43 -13.56 -3.43
C ALA A 14 20.93 -13.86 -3.42
N LEU A 15 20.59 -15.15 -3.31
CA LEU A 15 19.31 -15.58 -2.77
C LEU A 15 19.17 -14.96 -1.37
N VAL A 16 18.55 -13.77 -1.32
CA VAL A 16 18.08 -13.16 -0.09
C VAL A 16 16.98 -14.07 0.44
N THR A 17 17.37 -15.00 1.29
CA THR A 17 16.45 -15.77 2.12
C THR A 17 15.76 -14.78 3.04
N ALA A 18 14.54 -14.39 2.66
CA ALA A 18 13.69 -13.59 3.52
C ALA A 18 13.45 -14.39 4.81
N ASN A 19 13.85 -13.84 5.95
CA ASN A 19 13.47 -14.38 7.24
C ASN A 19 11.93 -14.45 7.29
N PRO A 20 11.33 -15.63 7.50
CA PRO A 20 9.93 -15.70 7.87
C PRO A 20 9.74 -14.87 9.14
N LEU A 21 8.70 -14.04 9.17
CA LEU A 21 8.34 -13.28 10.36
C LEU A 21 8.27 -14.24 11.55
N LEU A 22 9.05 -13.96 12.59
CA LEU A 22 9.01 -14.71 13.85
C LEU A 22 7.59 -14.64 14.42
N PRO A 23 7.14 -15.65 15.20
CA PRO A 23 5.76 -15.76 15.68
C PRO A 23 5.48 -14.72 16.77
N GLY A 24 5.25 -13.47 16.35
CA GLY A 24 4.39 -12.53 17.05
C GLY A 24 2.92 -12.89 16.80
N ASP A 25 2.01 -12.23 17.51
CA ASP A 25 0.57 -12.39 17.27
C ASP A 25 0.25 -12.09 15.80
N GLU A 26 0.12 -13.13 14.96
CA GLU A 26 -0.16 -13.05 13.52
C GLU A 26 -1.45 -12.27 13.21
N SER A 27 -2.21 -11.85 14.23
CA SER A 27 -3.33 -10.93 14.13
C SER A 27 -2.95 -9.45 14.09
N ILE A 28 -1.67 -9.09 14.20
CA ILE A 28 -1.16 -7.71 14.21
C ILE A 28 0.02 -7.58 13.25
N LEU A 29 0.00 -6.53 12.42
CA LEU A 29 1.19 -6.05 11.75
C LEU A 29 1.64 -4.73 12.36
N GLU A 30 2.88 -4.68 12.83
CA GLU A 30 3.58 -3.45 13.15
C GLU A 30 3.99 -2.75 11.85
N VAL A 31 3.35 -1.62 11.58
CA VAL A 31 3.74 -0.75 10.47
C VAL A 31 4.63 0.35 11.04
N HIS A 32 5.79 0.48 10.43
CA HIS A 32 6.70 1.59 10.63
C HIS A 32 6.61 2.48 9.40
N PRO A 33 5.85 3.59 9.44
CA PRO A 33 5.78 4.52 8.31
C PRO A 33 7.16 5.09 7.89
N THR A 34 8.19 4.94 8.74
CA THR A 34 9.56 5.43 8.51
C THR A 34 10.63 4.37 8.71
N GLU A 35 10.92 3.94 9.93
CA GLU A 35 11.98 2.97 10.34
C GLU A 35 11.65 2.32 11.71
N PRO A 36 12.35 1.23 12.10
CA PRO A 36 12.11 0.51 13.36
C PRO A 36 12.23 1.36 14.64
N ASP A 37 12.99 2.45 14.59
CA ASP A 37 13.27 3.32 15.74
C ASP A 37 12.17 4.35 16.04
N PHE A 38 11.10 4.36 15.24
CA PHE A 38 9.94 5.24 15.41
C PHE A 38 8.72 4.48 15.95
N PRO A 39 7.74 5.17 16.57
CA PRO A 39 6.55 4.50 17.07
C PRO A 39 5.86 3.73 15.94
N TYR A 40 5.71 2.43 16.13
CA TYR A 40 4.97 1.57 15.23
C TYR A 40 3.48 1.73 15.45
N LEU A 41 2.71 1.40 14.43
CA LEU A 41 1.26 1.35 14.48
C LEU A 41 0.78 -0.07 14.21
N ASN A 42 -0.17 -0.53 15.02
CA ASN A 42 -0.69 -1.89 14.96
C ASN A 42 -1.90 -1.97 14.04
N ILE A 43 -1.75 -2.64 12.90
CA ILE A 43 -2.87 -2.98 12.01
C ILE A 43 -3.35 -4.37 12.35
N ARG A 44 -4.65 -4.53 12.61
CA ARG A 44 -5.30 -5.85 12.80
C ARG A 44 -6.19 -6.27 11.65
N THR A 45 -6.72 -5.28 10.94
CA THR A 45 -7.72 -5.46 9.88
C THR A 45 -7.46 -4.42 8.80
N ILE A 46 -7.53 -4.86 7.55
CA ILE A 46 -7.63 -3.98 6.40
C ILE A 46 -9.10 -3.82 6.05
N HIS A 47 -9.50 -2.58 5.76
CA HIS A 47 -10.86 -2.24 5.34
C HIS A 47 -10.81 -1.48 4.00
N ILE A 48 -11.42 -2.00 2.93
CA ILE A 48 -11.54 -1.25 1.68
C ILE A 48 -12.83 -0.42 1.71
N SER A 49 -12.70 0.89 1.52
CA SER A 49 -13.84 1.80 1.48
C SER A 49 -14.87 1.39 0.43
N ARG A 50 -16.14 1.43 0.81
CA ARG A 50 -17.27 1.18 -0.10
C ARG A 50 -17.38 2.20 -1.24
N GLU A 51 -16.77 3.37 -1.09
CA GLU A 51 -16.73 4.41 -2.12
C GLU A 51 -15.58 4.22 -3.12
N SER A 52 -14.77 3.17 -2.94
CA SER A 52 -13.68 2.85 -3.86
C SER A 52 -14.22 2.44 -5.23
N ASP A 53 -13.45 2.72 -6.28
CA ASP A 53 -13.76 2.23 -7.62
C ASP A 53 -13.50 0.73 -7.73
N ARG A 54 -14.13 0.07 -8.70
CA ARG A 54 -13.88 -1.35 -8.98
C ARG A 54 -12.53 -1.52 -9.66
N PHE A 55 -11.88 -2.65 -9.39
CA PHE A 55 -10.66 -3.02 -10.10
C PHE A 55 -10.94 -3.19 -11.59
N ASN A 56 -10.13 -2.51 -12.41
CA ASN A 56 -10.05 -2.72 -13.84
C ASN A 56 -8.55 -2.66 -14.23
N PRO A 57 -7.97 -3.76 -14.73
CA PRO A 57 -6.53 -3.84 -15.03
C PRO A 57 -6.10 -2.90 -16.18
N SER A 58 -7.05 -2.40 -16.98
CA SER A 58 -6.77 -1.43 -18.06
C SER A 58 -6.82 0.03 -17.59
N THR A 59 -7.01 0.29 -16.30
CA THR A 59 -7.13 1.64 -15.74
C THR A 59 -6.02 1.95 -14.76
N ASN A 60 -5.67 3.23 -14.65
CA ASN A 60 -4.74 3.70 -13.63
C ASN A 60 -5.51 4.00 -12.34
N LEU A 61 -5.04 3.46 -11.22
CA LEU A 61 -5.63 3.64 -9.89
C LEU A 61 -4.65 4.35 -8.97
N ILE A 62 -5.20 5.15 -8.06
CA ILE A 62 -4.49 5.79 -6.96
C ILE A 62 -5.09 5.25 -5.67
N LEU A 63 -4.21 4.85 -4.76
CA LEU A 63 -4.57 4.19 -3.53
C LEU A 63 -3.92 4.88 -2.34
N MET A 64 -4.66 4.89 -1.24
CA MET A 64 -4.20 5.42 0.05
C MET A 64 -4.60 4.45 1.15
N ILE A 65 -3.67 4.08 2.00
CA ILE A 65 -3.94 3.41 3.28
C ILE A 65 -3.80 4.44 4.41
N ILE A 66 -4.79 4.49 5.29
CA ILE A 66 -4.85 5.41 6.42
C ILE A 66 -4.26 4.73 7.65
N TYR A 67 -3.36 5.39 8.36
CA TYR A 67 -2.85 4.91 9.65
C TYR A 67 -3.37 5.72 10.84
N GLY A 68 -3.51 7.04 10.69
CA GLY A 68 -3.92 7.87 11.82
C GLY A 68 -4.10 9.35 11.51
N TYR A 69 -4.63 10.07 12.49
CA TYR A 69 -4.75 11.53 12.48
C TYR A 69 -4.63 12.06 13.90
N ARG A 70 -3.74 13.04 14.13
CA ARG A 70 -3.51 13.66 15.46
C ARG A 70 -3.26 12.65 16.59
N GLY A 71 -2.49 11.61 16.30
CA GLY A 71 -2.15 10.54 17.25
C GLY A 71 -3.26 9.51 17.51
N ALA A 72 -4.43 9.64 16.85
CA ALA A 72 -5.52 8.68 16.94
C ALA A 72 -5.54 7.74 15.73
N THR A 73 -5.82 6.46 15.97
CA THR A 73 -5.97 5.41 14.96
C THR A 73 -7.44 5.05 14.69
N ASP A 74 -8.38 5.62 15.46
CA ASP A 74 -9.83 5.62 15.22
C ASP A 74 -10.30 7.06 15.42
N PHE A 75 -10.78 7.69 14.36
CA PHE A 75 -11.06 9.12 14.35
C PHE A 75 -12.14 9.49 13.34
N TYR A 76 -12.66 10.70 13.49
CA TYR A 76 -13.52 11.33 12.49
C TYR A 76 -12.78 12.46 11.78
N LEU A 77 -12.91 12.51 10.45
CA LEU A 77 -12.42 13.63 9.65
C LEU A 77 -13.47 14.00 8.60
N ASN A 78 -13.92 15.26 8.64
CA ASN A 78 -15.02 15.78 7.84
C ASN A 78 -16.23 14.82 7.75
N ASN A 79 -16.78 14.43 8.91
CA ASN A 79 -17.92 13.51 9.07
C ASN A 79 -17.69 12.06 8.59
N ARG A 80 -16.45 11.67 8.31
CA ARG A 80 -16.10 10.28 7.95
C ARG A 80 -15.39 9.60 9.10
N ASN A 81 -15.88 8.45 9.52
CA ASN A 81 -15.16 7.57 10.46
C ASN A 81 -14.03 6.87 9.71
N CYS A 82 -12.82 7.00 10.23
CA CYS A 82 -11.63 6.35 9.71
C CYS A 82 -10.95 5.56 10.81
N LYS A 83 -10.42 4.40 10.43
CA LYS A 83 -9.63 3.54 11.29
C LYS A 83 -8.32 3.21 10.59
N ILE A 84 -7.31 2.90 11.39
CA ILE A 84 -6.06 2.33 10.87
C ILE A 84 -6.33 1.12 9.98
N GLY A 85 -5.64 1.05 8.84
CA GLY A 85 -5.83 0.00 7.84
C GLY A 85 -6.97 0.25 6.83
N HIS A 86 -7.61 1.42 6.88
CA HIS A 86 -8.62 1.82 5.90
C HIS A 86 -7.95 2.19 4.57
N ILE A 87 -8.33 1.51 3.48
CA ILE A 87 -7.85 1.73 2.13
C ILE A 87 -8.91 2.44 1.28
N LEU A 88 -8.49 3.50 0.58
CA LEU A 88 -9.26 4.15 -0.48
C LEU A 88 -8.63 3.85 -1.83
N ILE A 89 -9.46 3.58 -2.85
CA ILE A 89 -9.00 3.28 -4.21
C ILE A 89 -9.85 4.04 -5.22
N LYS A 90 -9.21 4.80 -6.10
CA LYS A 90 -9.91 5.61 -7.10
C LYS A 90 -9.20 5.59 -8.43
N ARG A 91 -9.95 5.62 -9.54
CA ARG A 91 -9.36 5.82 -10.86
C ARG A 91 -8.75 7.21 -10.95
N SER A 92 -7.54 7.30 -11.48
CA SER A 92 -6.79 8.56 -11.51
C SER A 92 -7.47 9.62 -12.40
N ASP A 93 -8.13 9.18 -13.47
CA ASP A 93 -8.86 10.05 -14.40
C ASP A 93 -10.05 10.73 -13.75
N GLU A 94 -10.77 10.03 -12.87
CA GLU A 94 -11.93 10.58 -12.15
C GLU A 94 -11.57 11.71 -11.17
N ILE A 95 -10.33 11.77 -10.68
CA ILE A 95 -9.88 12.80 -9.72
C ILE A 95 -8.98 13.86 -10.36
N ASN A 96 -8.72 13.80 -11.67
CA ASN A 96 -7.79 14.72 -12.32
C ASN A 96 -8.21 16.19 -12.24
N HIS A 97 -9.52 16.44 -12.24
CA HIS A 97 -10.11 17.78 -12.16
C HIS A 97 -9.92 18.46 -10.79
N ILE A 98 -9.58 17.69 -9.75
CA ILE A 98 -9.38 18.20 -8.39
C ILE A 98 -8.04 18.93 -8.31
N GLN A 99 -8.06 20.13 -7.73
CA GLN A 99 -6.87 20.98 -7.57
C GLN A 99 -6.09 20.58 -6.31
N ALA A 100 -4.90 19.99 -6.51
CA ALA A 100 -3.90 19.67 -5.49
C ALA A 100 -2.54 19.30 -6.14
N ASP A 101 -1.45 19.41 -5.37
CA ASP A 101 -0.06 19.24 -5.88
C ASP A 101 0.29 17.82 -6.36
N THR A 102 -0.36 16.80 -5.79
CA THR A 102 -0.08 15.38 -6.10
C THR A 102 -1.38 14.62 -6.27
N THR A 103 -1.36 13.52 -7.03
CA THR A 103 -2.55 12.69 -7.24
C THR A 103 -3.06 12.05 -5.94
N HIS A 104 -2.17 11.77 -4.98
CA HIS A 104 -2.53 11.32 -3.64
C HIS A 104 -3.24 12.41 -2.82
N LYS A 105 -2.80 13.67 -2.90
CA LYS A 105 -3.55 14.81 -2.32
C LYS A 105 -4.91 15.01 -3.00
N LYS A 106 -5.02 14.75 -4.32
CA LYS A 106 -6.32 14.75 -5.03
C LYS A 106 -7.24 13.64 -4.52
N LEU A 107 -6.73 12.43 -4.31
CA LEU A 107 -7.48 11.31 -3.72
C LEU A 107 -7.97 11.67 -2.31
N PHE A 108 -7.10 12.23 -1.47
CA PHE A 108 -7.47 12.72 -0.14
C PHE A 108 -8.59 13.75 -0.21
N LYS A 109 -8.45 14.77 -1.06
CA LYS A 109 -9.41 15.86 -1.21
C LYS A 109 -10.74 15.40 -1.80
N TRP A 110 -10.71 14.45 -2.73
CA TRP A 110 -11.91 13.79 -3.24
C TRP A 110 -12.71 13.14 -2.11
N PHE A 111 -12.04 12.37 -1.25
CA PHE A 111 -12.71 11.62 -0.21
C PHE A 111 -13.15 12.53 0.94
N PHE A 112 -12.23 13.32 1.49
CA PHE A 112 -12.47 14.14 2.68
C PHE A 112 -13.01 15.54 2.39
N GLY A 113 -13.09 15.97 1.13
CA GLY A 113 -13.62 17.30 0.77
C GLY A 113 -12.78 18.49 1.24
N GLN A 114 -11.54 18.26 1.69
CA GLN A 114 -10.63 19.29 2.21
C GLN A 114 -9.17 18.99 1.84
N ASP A 115 -8.28 19.96 2.03
CA ASP A 115 -6.85 19.76 1.83
C ASP A 115 -6.23 18.88 2.93
N LEU A 116 -5.15 18.17 2.59
CA LEU A 116 -4.44 17.26 3.49
C LEU A 116 -3.88 18.02 4.70
N PRO A 117 -4.33 17.73 5.94
CA PRO A 117 -3.79 18.36 7.13
C PRO A 117 -2.42 17.75 7.49
N PRO A 118 -1.50 18.52 8.09
CA PRO A 118 -0.15 18.03 8.38
C PRO A 118 -0.07 16.85 9.33
N GLU A 119 -1.05 16.69 10.22
CA GLU A 119 -1.07 15.62 11.23
C GLU A 119 -1.69 14.31 10.72
N PHE A 120 -1.99 14.23 9.42
CA PHE A 120 -2.56 13.03 8.79
C PHE A 120 -1.45 12.05 8.39
N ILE A 121 -1.61 10.79 8.78
CA ILE A 121 -0.62 9.74 8.60
C ILE A 121 -1.21 8.70 7.66
N ALA A 122 -0.63 8.56 6.47
CA ALA A 122 -1.10 7.66 5.44
C ALA A 122 0.01 7.21 4.49
N GLY A 123 -0.17 6.05 3.88
CA GLY A 123 0.70 5.52 2.83
C GLY A 123 0.03 5.65 1.47
N GLY A 124 0.80 6.05 0.46
CA GLY A 124 0.30 6.12 -0.92
C GLY A 124 0.88 5.03 -1.79
N PHE A 125 0.04 4.47 -2.65
CA PHE A 125 0.44 3.52 -3.67
C PHE A 125 -0.45 3.70 -4.90
N ALA A 126 -0.07 3.08 -6.01
CA ALA A 126 -0.77 3.24 -7.27
C ALA A 126 -0.74 1.95 -8.08
N TYR A 127 -1.72 1.79 -8.96
CA TYR A 127 -1.67 0.83 -10.05
C TYR A 127 -1.57 1.64 -11.34
N GLN A 128 -0.46 1.49 -12.06
CA GLN A 128 -0.16 2.28 -13.24
C GLN A 128 0.39 1.40 -14.34
N ASN A 129 -0.20 1.48 -15.53
CA ASN A 129 0.23 0.72 -16.71
C ASN A 129 0.40 -0.78 -16.41
N GLY A 130 -0.58 -1.38 -15.74
CA GLY A 130 -0.54 -2.80 -15.39
C GLY A 130 0.26 -3.16 -14.14
N GLN A 131 0.93 -2.20 -13.49
CA GLN A 131 1.90 -2.47 -12.41
C GLN A 131 1.56 -1.76 -11.11
N TRP A 132 1.75 -2.46 -9.98
CA TRP A 132 1.65 -1.88 -8.64
C TRP A 132 2.92 -1.12 -8.27
N LYS A 133 2.74 0.10 -7.76
CA LYS A 133 3.82 1.00 -7.34
C LYS A 133 3.59 1.46 -5.91
N TYR A 134 4.53 1.14 -5.03
CA TYR A 134 4.43 1.38 -3.59
C TYR A 134 5.39 2.51 -3.17
N ASN A 135 4.87 3.74 -3.09
CA ASN A 135 5.67 4.95 -2.84
C ASN A 135 5.33 5.54 -1.46
N ALA A 136 6.21 5.33 -0.46
CA ALA A 136 5.98 5.79 0.90
C ALA A 136 5.86 7.33 1.03
N LEU A 137 6.48 8.11 0.13
CA LEU A 137 6.53 9.58 0.22
C LEU A 137 5.24 10.31 -0.13
N ALA A 138 4.16 9.61 -0.47
CA ALA A 138 2.96 10.24 -1.02
C ALA A 138 2.30 11.28 -0.10
N PHE A 139 2.47 11.12 1.21
CA PHE A 139 1.84 11.96 2.24
C PHE A 139 2.83 12.65 3.20
N ASN A 140 4.10 12.74 2.83
CA ASN A 140 5.12 13.34 3.70
C ASN A 140 4.80 14.77 4.12
N THR A 141 4.73 14.99 5.44
CA THR A 141 5.05 16.29 6.01
C THR A 141 6.45 16.25 6.59
N LYS A 142 7.28 17.26 6.31
CA LYS A 142 8.69 17.29 6.73
C LYS A 142 8.90 17.39 8.25
N GLN A 143 7.82 17.32 9.04
CA GLN A 143 7.76 17.81 10.42
C GLN A 143 7.17 16.79 11.40
N ASP A 144 6.82 15.58 10.98
CA ASP A 144 6.34 14.55 11.89
C ASP A 144 7.30 13.35 11.98
N ILE A 145 7.15 12.60 13.06
CA ILE A 145 7.96 11.42 13.40
C ILE A 145 7.60 10.19 12.55
N TYR A 146 6.60 10.29 11.67
CA TYR A 146 6.08 9.22 10.83
C TYR A 146 6.44 9.40 9.34
N HIS A 147 7.27 10.39 8.99
CA HIS A 147 7.82 10.52 7.64
C HIS A 147 9.35 10.60 7.63
N ASN A 148 10.00 9.70 6.89
CA ASN A 148 11.40 9.80 6.53
C ASN A 148 11.50 10.13 5.03
N ASN A 149 12.64 10.64 4.59
CA ASN A 149 12.83 10.99 3.18
C ASN A 149 13.06 9.75 2.29
N LYS A 150 12.72 8.52 2.74
CA LYS A 150 12.89 7.29 1.95
C LYS A 150 11.71 7.07 1.01
N LYS A 151 12.03 6.74 -0.26
CA LYS A 151 11.02 6.63 -1.33
C LYS A 151 10.15 5.37 -1.27
N GLY A 152 10.59 4.34 -0.56
CA GLY A 152 10.02 3.00 -0.63
C GLY A 152 9.24 2.60 0.61
N MET A 153 8.09 1.97 0.38
CA MET A 153 7.31 1.31 1.43
C MET A 153 8.04 0.05 1.96
N PRO A 154 8.03 -0.22 3.28
CA PRO A 154 8.62 -1.43 3.86
C PRO A 154 8.06 -2.73 3.25
N LEU A 155 8.87 -3.80 3.23
CA LEU A 155 8.47 -5.08 2.62
C LEU A 155 7.21 -5.68 3.28
N THR A 156 7.17 -5.68 4.60
CA THR A 156 6.04 -6.19 5.39
C THR A 156 4.73 -5.48 5.05
N GLU A 157 4.81 -4.17 4.86
CA GLU A 157 3.65 -3.37 4.46
C GLU A 157 3.22 -3.66 3.02
N LYS A 158 4.18 -3.80 2.09
CA LYS A 158 3.89 -4.23 0.71
C LYS A 158 3.20 -5.60 0.67
N GLN A 159 3.60 -6.52 1.52
CA GLN A 159 2.99 -7.85 1.64
C GLN A 159 1.56 -7.77 2.16
N LEU A 160 1.33 -6.98 3.21
CA LEU A 160 0.00 -6.71 3.74
C LEU A 160 -0.94 -6.17 2.66
N LEU A 161 -0.49 -5.13 1.93
CA LEU A 161 -1.27 -4.52 0.86
C LEU A 161 -1.49 -5.50 -0.30
N GLY A 162 -0.46 -6.21 -0.76
CA GLY A 162 -0.59 -7.19 -1.83
C GLY A 162 -1.56 -8.32 -1.49
N GLY A 163 -1.51 -8.83 -0.26
CA GLY A 163 -2.44 -9.83 0.25
C GLY A 163 -3.87 -9.32 0.35
N ALA A 164 -4.06 -8.11 0.88
CA ALA A 164 -5.40 -7.50 0.95
C ALA A 164 -5.98 -7.23 -0.45
N LEU A 165 -5.18 -6.67 -1.37
CA LEU A 165 -5.62 -6.36 -2.72
C LEU A 165 -5.99 -7.62 -3.51
N SER A 166 -5.16 -8.66 -3.46
CA SER A 166 -5.44 -9.91 -4.17
C SER A 166 -6.70 -10.59 -3.64
N ARG A 167 -6.88 -10.67 -2.33
CA ARG A 167 -8.01 -11.42 -1.74
C ARG A 167 -9.30 -10.64 -1.69
N LEU A 168 -9.24 -9.34 -1.38
CA LEU A 168 -10.44 -8.51 -1.32
C LEU A 168 -10.70 -7.81 -2.64
N TYR A 169 -9.75 -6.98 -3.09
CA TYR A 169 -10.01 -5.95 -4.10
C TYR A 169 -10.18 -6.52 -5.51
N ILE A 170 -9.17 -7.24 -5.99
CA ILE A 170 -9.09 -7.78 -7.36
C ILE A 170 -10.22 -8.77 -7.62
N ASN A 171 -10.59 -9.56 -6.60
CA ASN A 171 -11.67 -10.54 -6.66
C ASN A 171 -13.04 -9.97 -6.26
N HIS A 172 -13.18 -8.65 -6.10
CA HIS A 172 -14.43 -7.95 -5.75
C HIS A 172 -15.11 -8.39 -4.43
N ARG A 173 -14.45 -9.18 -3.58
CA ARG A 173 -14.99 -9.65 -2.29
C ARG A 173 -15.32 -8.50 -1.34
N TRP A 174 -14.57 -7.39 -1.43
CA TRP A 174 -14.78 -6.19 -0.62
C TRP A 174 -16.18 -5.57 -0.72
N GLN A 175 -16.90 -5.83 -1.82
CA GLN A 175 -18.25 -5.32 -2.01
C GLN A 175 -19.26 -6.01 -1.08
N GLN A 176 -18.96 -7.23 -0.62
CA GLN A 176 -19.78 -8.00 0.31
C GLN A 176 -19.25 -7.87 1.74
N ASP A 177 -17.96 -8.16 1.92
CA ASP A 177 -17.24 -7.95 3.18
C ASP A 177 -15.98 -7.11 2.91
N PRO A 178 -16.00 -5.82 3.26
CA PRO A 178 -14.87 -4.92 2.98
C PRO A 178 -13.67 -5.18 3.89
N ASN A 179 -13.76 -6.11 4.84
CA ASN A 179 -12.74 -6.34 5.85
C ASN A 179 -11.97 -7.64 5.58
N ILE A 180 -10.69 -7.63 5.92
CA ILE A 180 -9.87 -8.84 6.01
C ILE A 180 -8.90 -8.68 7.18
N SER A 181 -8.76 -9.73 7.99
CA SER A 181 -7.81 -9.69 9.11
C SER A 181 -6.37 -9.90 8.63
N VAL A 182 -5.42 -9.32 9.35
CA VAL A 182 -3.98 -9.57 9.12
C VAL A 182 -3.68 -11.07 9.21
N ARG A 183 -4.27 -11.74 10.20
CA ARG A 183 -4.16 -13.19 10.35
C ARG A 183 -4.60 -13.93 9.10
N GLU A 184 -5.76 -13.58 8.55
CA GLU A 184 -6.22 -14.19 7.30
C GLU A 184 -5.18 -13.97 6.21
N ILE A 185 -4.73 -12.73 5.97
CA ILE A 185 -3.72 -12.39 4.96
C ILE A 185 -2.47 -13.28 5.06
N PHE A 186 -1.92 -13.47 6.26
CA PHE A 186 -0.65 -14.19 6.45
C PHE A 186 -0.81 -15.70 6.71
N SER A 187 -2.01 -16.20 7.02
CA SER A 187 -2.26 -17.62 7.34
C SER A 187 -2.12 -18.61 6.17
N SER A 188 -1.90 -18.14 4.94
CA SER A 188 -1.67 -19.01 3.79
C SER A 188 -0.37 -18.66 3.09
N ASN A 189 0.42 -19.67 2.70
CA ASN A 189 1.62 -19.54 1.87
C ASN A 189 1.37 -18.81 0.53
N GLU A 190 0.12 -18.59 0.14
CA GLU A 190 -0.27 -17.85 -1.06
C GLU A 190 0.05 -16.35 -0.99
N GLY A 191 0.17 -15.74 0.21
CA GLY A 191 0.44 -14.30 0.33
C GLY A 191 1.75 -13.86 -0.34
N TRP A 192 2.76 -14.73 -0.28
CA TRP A 192 4.08 -14.53 -0.92
C TRP A 192 4.04 -14.75 -2.44
N GLN A 193 3.46 -15.86 -2.90
CA GLN A 193 3.33 -16.16 -4.34
C GLN A 193 2.42 -15.15 -5.05
N LEU A 194 1.42 -14.62 -4.34
CA LEU A 194 0.53 -13.60 -4.87
C LEU A 194 1.23 -12.24 -5.01
N PHE A 195 2.09 -11.82 -4.08
CA PHE A 195 2.88 -10.59 -4.24
C PHE A 195 3.80 -10.65 -5.47
N GLU A 196 4.43 -11.80 -5.74
CA GLU A 196 5.20 -12.02 -6.96
C GLU A 196 4.30 -12.08 -8.20
N SER A 197 3.16 -12.78 -8.14
CA SER A 197 2.19 -12.85 -9.24
C SER A 197 1.64 -11.47 -9.60
N VAL A 198 1.29 -10.66 -8.61
CA VAL A 198 0.73 -9.30 -8.77
C VAL A 198 1.78 -8.33 -9.35
N ASN A 199 3.07 -8.64 -9.20
CA ASN A 199 4.17 -7.95 -9.89
C ASN A 199 4.57 -8.61 -11.23
N THR A 200 4.07 -9.80 -11.56
CA THR A 200 4.41 -10.59 -12.77
C THR A 200 3.24 -10.86 -13.72
N VAL A 201 2.00 -10.44 -13.42
CA VAL A 201 0.88 -10.43 -14.38
C VAL A 201 1.07 -9.30 -15.41
N VAL A 202 2.23 -9.26 -16.07
CA VAL A 202 2.42 -8.74 -17.44
C VAL A 202 3.71 -9.38 -18.00
N ASN A 203 3.61 -10.57 -18.57
CA ASN A 203 4.45 -10.99 -19.69
C ASN A 203 3.62 -12.00 -20.51
N PRO A 204 3.05 -11.59 -21.66
CA PRO A 204 2.90 -12.53 -22.77
C PRO A 204 4.27 -13.00 -23.25
#